data_AF-A0A5C9AL43-F1
#
_entry.id   AF-A0A5C9AL43-F1
#
_cell.length_a   1.000
_cell.length_b   1.000
_cell.length_c   1.000
_cell.angle_alpha   90.00
_cell.angle_beta   90.00
_cell.angle_gamma   90.00
#
_symmetry.space_group_name_H-M   'P 1'
#
loop_
_entity.id
_entity.type
_entity.pdbx_description
1 polymer ?
#
loop_
_entity_poly.entity_id
_entity_poly.type
_entity_poly.pdbx_seq_one_letter_code
_entity_poly.pdbx_strand_id
1 'polypeptide(L)' 'MSGTLLAFDFGTKSIGVAVGQRITGTARPLPAIKAQDGTPDWNIIERLLK' A
#
# COMPACT_ATOMS: atom_id res chain seq x y z
N MET A 1 19.05 2.72 6.05
CA MET A 1 17.77 2.73 5.31
C MET A 1 17.64 1.42 4.54
N SER A 2 16.52 0.70 4.67
CA SER A 2 16.32 -0.62 4.05
C SER A 2 16.01 -0.59 2.54
N GLY A 3 15.67 0.58 1.98
CA GLY A 3 15.32 0.73 0.57
C GLY A 3 13.89 0.28 0.20
N THR A 4 13.11 -0.17 1.17
CA THR A 4 11.70 -0.54 0.98
C THR A 4 10.81 0.69 0.85
N LEU A 5 9.90 0.67 -0.12
CA LEU A 5 8.95 1.75 -0.41
C LEU A 5 7.53 1.17 -0.47
N LEU A 6 6.54 1.90 0.04
CA LEU A 6 5.11 1.60 -0.11
C LEU A 6 4.45 2.70 -0.94
N ALA A 7 3.59 2.32 -1.87
CA ALA A 7 2.80 3.22 -2.69
C ALA A 7 1.32 2.88 -2.56
N PHE A 8 0.49 3.93 -2.51
CA PHE A 8 -0.96 3.83 -2.43
C PHE A 8 -1.58 4.58 -3.60
N ASP A 9 -2.52 3.93 -4.28
CA ASP A 9 -3.36 4.53 -5.33
C ASP A 9 -4.75 4.77 -4.75
N PHE A 10 -5.07 6.03 -4.44
CA PHE A 10 -6.28 6.39 -3.71
C PHE A 10 -7.53 6.19 -4.59
N GLY A 11 -8.53 5.49 -4.04
CA GLY A 11 -9.86 5.40 -4.62
C GLY A 11 -10.92 5.32 -3.54
N THR A 12 -12.10 5.89 -3.81
CA THR A 12 -13.18 6.00 -2.82
C THR A 12 -13.78 4.65 -2.39
N LYS A 13 -13.62 3.62 -3.23
CA LYS A 13 -14.11 2.25 -2.98
C LYS A 13 -12.99 1.23 -2.79
N SER A 14 -11.81 1.51 -3.34
CA SER A 14 -10.68 0.60 -3.38
C SER A 14 -9.40 1.42 -3.51
N ILE A 15 -8.44 1.16 -2.61
CA ILE A 15 -7.12 1.79 -2.62
C ILE A 15 -6.11 0.73 -3.08
N GLY A 16 -5.46 0.97 -4.21
CA GLY A 16 -4.39 0.10 -4.70
C GLY A 16 -3.15 0.20 -3.81
N VAL A 17 -2.41 -0.90 -3.65
CA VAL A 17 -1.18 -0.93 -2.83
C VAL A 17 -0.08 -1.63 -3.61
N ALA A 18 1.14 -1.10 -3.56
CA ALA A 18 2.34 -1.75 -4.09
C ALA A 18 3.52 -1.58 -3.13
N VAL A 19 4.43 -2.56 -3.15
CA VAL A 19 5.70 -2.51 -2.42
C VAL A 19 6.86 -2.55 -3.41
N GLY A 20 7.83 -1.65 -3.21
CA GLY A 20 9.06 -1.55 -4.00
C GLY A 20 10.30 -1.78 -3.16
N GLN A 21 11.37 -2.26 -3.80
CA GLN A 21 12.69 -2.41 -3.19
C GLN A 21 13.74 -1.71 -4.06
N ARG A 22 14.36 -0.66 -3.50
CA ARG A 22 15.34 0.18 -4.21
C ARG A 22 16.56 -0.60 -4.68
N ILE A 23 17.01 -1.59 -3.91
CA ILE A 23 18.21 -2.38 -4.24
C ILE A 23 18.01 -3.16 -5.54
N THR A 24 16.84 -3.77 -5.71
CA THR A 24 16.51 -4.57 -6.90
C THR A 24 15.91 -3.72 -8.03
N GLY A 25 15.45 -2.50 -7.72
CA GLY A 25 14.75 -1.65 -8.68
C GLY A 25 13.38 -2.22 -9.11
N THR A 26 12.81 -3.12 -8.30
CA THR A 26 11.56 -3.82 -8.62
C THR A 26 10.43 -3.43 -7.68
N ALA A 27 9.21 -3.63 -8.14
CA ALA A 27 8.00 -3.51 -7.34
C ALA A 27 7.03 -4.65 -7.65
N ARG A 28 6.12 -4.92 -6.71
CA ARG A 28 5.01 -5.85 -6.91
C ARG A 28 3.73 -5.30 -6.30
N PRO A 29 2.56 -5.65 -6.88
CA PRO A 29 1.29 -5.29 -6.26
C PRO A 29 1.09 -6.07 -4.95
N LEU A 30 0.38 -5.44 -4.03
CA LEU A 30 -0.23 -6.08 -2.86
C LEU A 30 -1.76 -6.08 -3.05
N PRO A 31 -2.52 -6.86 -2.26
CA PRO A 31 -3.97 -6.78 -2.28
C PRO A 31 -4.44 -5.34 -2.04
N ALA A 32 -5.40 -4.89 -2.86
CA ALA A 32 -6.02 -3.58 -2.68
C ALA A 32 -6.84 -3.54 -1.36
N ILE A 33 -6.89 -2.37 -0.74
CA ILE A 33 -7.63 -2.14 0.50
C ILE A 33 -9.02 -1.62 0.13
N LYS A 34 -10.08 -2.29 0.58
CA LYS A 34 -11.44 -1.76 0.43
C LYS A 34 -11.57 -0.46 1.22
N ALA A 35 -12.22 0.52 0.61
CA ALA A 35 -12.55 1.79 1.24
C ALA A 35 -14.05 2.04 1.14
N GLN A 36 -14.59 2.76 2.11
CA GLN A 36 -15.94 3.30 2.07
C GLN A 36 -15.83 4.82 2.06
N ASP A 37 -16.21 5.43 0.94
CA ASP A 37 -16.09 6.87 0.70
C ASP A 37 -14.68 7.41 1.00
N GLY A 38 -13.66 6.69 0.51
CA GLY A 38 -12.25 7.02 0.70
C GLY A 38 -11.68 6.64 2.07
N THR A 39 -12.49 6.11 2.97
CA THR A 39 -12.06 5.67 4.31
C THR A 39 -11.78 4.16 4.32
N PRO A 40 -10.51 3.72 4.42
CA PRO A 40 -10.17 2.31 4.62
C PRO A 40 -10.24 1.90 6.10
N ASP A 41 -10.10 0.60 6.38
CA ASP A 41 -9.72 0.14 7.72
C ASP A 41 -8.24 0.46 7.97
N TRP A 42 -7.99 1.47 8.82
CA TRP A 42 -6.65 1.95 9.15
C TRP A 42 -5.75 0.90 9.80
N ASN A 43 -6.31 -0.14 10.44
CA ASN A 43 -5.53 -1.24 11.01
C ASN A 43 -4.77 -2.02 9.92
N ILE A 44 -5.33 -2.08 8.71
CA ILE A 44 -4.67 -2.73 7.56
C ILE A 44 -3.42 -1.93 7.17
N ILE A 45 -3.53 -0.59 7.11
CA ILE A 45 -2.39 0.29 6.80
C ILE A 45 -1.34 0.20 7.90
N GLU A 46 -1.73 0.21 9.17
CA GLU A 46 -0.81 0.06 10.30
C GLU A 46 0.00 -1.25 10.22
N ARG A 47 -0.66 -2.37 9.88
CA ARG A 47 0.00 -3.67 9.69
C ARG A 47 0.98 -3.70 8.51
N LEU A 48 0.81 -2.84 7.51
CA LEU A 48 1.74 -2.73 6.38
C LEU A 48 2.98 -1.90 6.72
N LEU A 49 2.90 -1.03 7.73
CA LEU A 49 3.98 -0.12 8.13
C LEU A 49 4.85 -0.65 9.28
N LYS A 50 4.35 -1.60 10.06
CA LYS A 50 5.08 -2.29 11.13
C LYS A 50 5.98 -3.39 10.60
#